data_AF-D1VW20-F1
#
_entry.id   AF-D1VW20-F1
#
_cell.length_a   1.000
_cell.length_b   1.000
_cell.length_c   1.000
_cell.angle_alpha   90.00
_cell.angle_beta   90.00
_cell.angle_gamma   90.00
#
_symmetry.space_group_name_H-M   'P 1'
#
loop_
_entity.id
_entity.type
_entity.pdbx_description
1 polymer ?
#
loop_
_entity_poly.entity_id
_entity_poly.type
_entity_poly.pdbx_seq_one_letter_code
_entity_poly.pdbx_strand_id
1 'polypeptide(L)'
;MIFDLFKVLILGIVEGLTEFLPISSTGHLILFGKFIELSPKEFSNAFFVIIQLGAILSVLYLYFNDLNPIGKYKIQEKVGDKYKSLSLKDKWELRDMPTMRLLAKIIIGFLPAAVLGFLFDDLIDKYLFNEVTVAIALIFYGIIIILMEKKNKDSNFKYNDLDDISLKTAFFIGVFQCLAMVPGTSRSAATIIGAMLLGCSRTSAAKFSFYLAIPTMLGATALKVIKIGISFSLWQWFLIIVGGIVSYILALIVIKKFLSYIRNNDFTYFGIYRIILGILVLFIRFI
;
A
#
# COMPACT_ATOMS: atom_id res chain seq x y z
N MET A 1 21.87 -19.96 5.43
CA MET A 1 21.39 -20.20 4.05
C MET A 1 19.98 -20.80 4.00
N ILE A 2 19.77 -22.11 4.26
CA ILE A 2 18.41 -22.72 4.18
C ILE A 2 17.44 -22.10 5.19
N PHE A 3 17.92 -21.83 6.41
CA PHE A 3 17.09 -21.21 7.45
C PHE A 3 16.67 -19.78 7.05
N ASP A 4 17.59 -18.99 6.48
CA ASP A 4 17.28 -17.63 5.99
C ASP A 4 16.26 -17.66 4.84
N LEU A 5 16.34 -18.67 3.98
CA LEU A 5 15.35 -18.87 2.92
C LEU A 5 13.95 -19.09 3.53
N PHE A 6 13.83 -19.97 4.52
CA PHE A 6 12.56 -20.20 5.21
C PHE A 6 12.02 -18.93 5.89
N LYS A 7 12.91 -18.16 6.54
CA LYS A 7 12.56 -16.86 7.14
C LYS A 7 11.96 -15.90 6.11
N VAL A 8 12.63 -15.70 4.96
CA VAL A 8 12.16 -14.75 3.94
C VAL A 8 10.90 -15.21 3.23
N LEU A 9 10.66 -16.52 3.12
CA LEU A 9 9.38 -17.06 2.62
C LEU A 9 8.23 -16.67 3.55
N ILE A 10 8.39 -16.86 4.87
CA ILE A 10 7.35 -16.47 5.84
C ILE A 10 7.12 -14.96 5.81
N LEU A 11 8.18 -14.17 5.85
CA LEU A 11 8.06 -12.72 5.84
C LEU A 11 7.44 -12.20 4.54
N GLY A 12 7.77 -12.81 3.39
CA GLY A 12 7.13 -12.53 2.11
C GLY A 12 5.62 -12.88 2.10
N ILE A 13 5.23 -13.99 2.73
CA ILE A 13 3.80 -14.34 2.92
C ILE A 13 3.11 -13.27 3.78
N VAL A 14 3.69 -12.94 4.93
CA VAL A 14 3.13 -11.93 5.85
C VAL A 14 2.93 -10.61 5.12
N GLU A 15 3.94 -10.13 4.42
CA GLU A 15 3.87 -8.91 3.62
C GLU A 15 2.75 -8.97 2.59
N GLY A 16 2.74 -9.99 1.72
CA GLY A 16 1.75 -10.13 0.66
C GLY A 16 0.31 -10.25 1.18
N LEU A 17 0.11 -10.85 2.36
CA LEU A 17 -1.20 -10.94 3.02
C LEU A 17 -1.68 -9.62 3.62
N THR A 18 -0.78 -8.76 4.08
CA THR A 18 -1.13 -7.68 5.00
C THR A 18 -1.01 -6.28 4.39
N GLU A 19 -0.21 -6.08 3.35
CA GLU A 19 0.12 -4.74 2.82
C GLU A 19 -1.12 -3.97 2.35
N PHE A 20 -2.00 -4.62 1.59
CA PHE A 20 -3.20 -3.97 1.03
C PHE A 20 -4.41 -4.03 1.95
N LEU A 21 -4.37 -4.88 2.98
CA LEU A 21 -5.40 -4.91 4.01
C LEU A 21 -5.17 -3.75 5.00
N PRO A 22 -6.23 -3.13 5.54
CA PRO A 22 -6.07 -2.02 6.48
C PRO A 22 -5.62 -2.49 7.88
N ILE A 23 -4.68 -3.43 7.99
CA ILE A 23 -4.28 -4.11 9.24
C ILE A 23 -2.80 -3.94 9.62
N SER A 24 -2.04 -3.16 8.85
CA SER A 24 -0.61 -2.84 9.05
C SER A 24 0.35 -4.01 8.84
N SER A 25 0.96 -4.08 7.67
CA SER A 25 2.10 -4.97 7.37
C SER A 25 3.26 -4.76 8.35
N THR A 26 3.62 -3.52 8.66
CA THR A 26 4.68 -3.19 9.64
C THR A 26 4.43 -3.82 11.01
N GLY A 27 3.20 -3.77 11.54
CA GLY A 27 2.87 -4.39 12.83
C GLY A 27 3.09 -5.90 12.84
N HIS A 28 2.72 -6.58 11.74
CA HIS A 28 2.95 -8.01 11.60
C HIS A 28 4.44 -8.32 11.42
N LEU A 29 5.16 -7.59 10.56
CA LEU A 29 6.58 -7.81 10.33
C LEU A 29 7.41 -7.59 11.59
N ILE A 30 7.05 -6.64 12.45
CA ILE A 30 7.71 -6.46 13.77
C ILE A 30 7.42 -7.65 14.68
N LEU A 31 6.16 -8.09 14.75
CA LEU A 31 5.76 -9.23 15.57
C LEU A 31 6.48 -10.52 15.15
N PHE A 32 6.47 -10.83 13.86
CA PHE A 32 7.18 -11.98 13.30
C PHE A 32 8.68 -11.79 13.36
N GLY A 33 9.17 -10.56 13.19
CA GLY A 33 10.59 -10.20 13.24
C GLY A 33 11.25 -10.57 14.56
N LYS A 34 10.53 -10.49 15.70
CA LYS A 34 11.03 -10.98 17.01
C LYS A 34 11.34 -12.48 17.04
N PHE A 35 10.59 -13.27 16.29
CA PHE A 35 10.76 -14.74 16.24
C PHE A 35 11.60 -15.18 15.03
N ILE A 36 11.67 -14.33 14.01
CA ILE A 36 12.22 -14.59 12.67
C ILE A 36 13.17 -13.45 12.31
N GLU A 37 14.24 -13.30 13.08
CA GLU A 37 15.23 -12.23 12.86
C GLU A 37 16.11 -12.51 11.64
N LEU A 38 16.21 -11.55 10.72
CA LEU A 38 17.20 -11.55 9.65
C LEU A 38 18.44 -10.76 10.11
N SER A 39 19.62 -11.33 9.89
CA SER A 39 20.89 -10.70 10.25
C SER A 39 21.68 -10.32 8.99
N PRO A 40 22.39 -9.18 8.99
CA PRO A 40 22.43 -8.14 10.02
C PRO A 40 21.17 -7.26 10.03
N LYS A 41 21.02 -6.40 11.05
CA LYS A 41 19.80 -5.58 11.25
C LYS A 41 19.55 -4.62 10.09
N GLU A 42 20.61 -4.09 9.49
CA GLU A 42 20.57 -3.26 8.29
C GLU A 42 19.91 -4.00 7.12
N PHE A 43 20.25 -5.29 6.95
CA PHE A 43 19.63 -6.16 5.94
C PHE A 43 18.16 -6.42 6.28
N SER A 44 17.81 -6.71 7.53
CA SER A 44 16.40 -6.90 7.92
C SER A 44 15.55 -5.67 7.62
N ASN A 45 16.04 -4.48 7.96
CA ASN A 45 15.34 -3.21 7.70
C ASN A 45 15.16 -2.97 6.20
N ALA A 46 16.21 -3.24 5.42
CA ALA A 46 16.13 -3.13 3.97
C ALA A 46 15.17 -4.14 3.35
N PHE A 47 15.24 -5.39 3.81
CA PHE A 47 14.39 -6.46 3.37
C PHE A 47 12.92 -6.08 3.56
N PHE A 48 12.51 -5.64 4.75
CA PHE A 48 11.11 -5.24 5.03
C PHE A 48 10.58 -4.12 4.15
N VAL A 49 11.45 -3.20 3.70
CA VAL A 49 11.05 -2.13 2.78
C VAL A 49 11.01 -2.63 1.34
N ILE A 50 12.02 -3.37 0.89
CA ILE A 50 12.17 -3.75 -0.52
C ILE A 50 11.17 -4.85 -0.91
N ILE A 51 10.79 -5.77 -0.01
CA ILE A 51 9.78 -6.79 -0.32
C ILE A 51 8.41 -6.19 -0.67
N GLN A 52 8.10 -4.99 -0.19
CA GLN A 52 6.88 -4.25 -0.54
C GLN A 52 6.81 -3.99 -2.04
N LEU A 53 7.96 -3.91 -2.74
CA LEU A 53 8.00 -3.81 -4.19
C LEU A 53 7.27 -4.98 -4.87
N GLY A 54 7.40 -6.19 -4.32
CA GLY A 54 6.63 -7.35 -4.75
C GLY A 54 5.13 -7.11 -4.67
N ALA A 55 4.66 -6.63 -3.51
CA ALA A 55 3.27 -6.26 -3.32
C ALA A 55 2.82 -5.16 -4.32
N ILE A 56 3.62 -4.11 -4.55
CA ILE A 56 3.28 -3.05 -5.52
C ILE A 56 3.14 -3.59 -6.94
N LEU A 57 4.07 -4.46 -7.36
CA LEU A 57 4.03 -5.06 -8.69
C LEU A 57 2.72 -5.81 -8.93
N SER A 58 2.09 -6.35 -7.88
CA SER A 58 0.78 -7.01 -7.99
C SER A 58 -0.33 -6.02 -8.35
N VAL A 59 -0.31 -4.79 -7.83
CA VAL A 59 -1.24 -3.72 -8.20
C VAL A 59 -1.01 -3.30 -9.64
N LEU A 60 0.26 -3.09 -10.02
CA LEU A 60 0.62 -2.74 -11.39
C LEU A 60 0.16 -3.81 -12.38
N TYR A 61 0.32 -5.08 -12.04
CA TYR A 61 -0.16 -6.18 -12.88
C TYR A 61 -1.69 -6.21 -13.00
N LEU A 62 -2.41 -6.12 -11.87
CA LEU A 62 -3.87 -6.22 -11.86
C LEU A 62 -4.56 -5.04 -12.53
N TYR A 63 -3.97 -3.84 -12.39
CA TYR A 63 -4.58 -2.59 -12.84
C TYR A 63 -3.76 -1.89 -13.92
N PHE A 64 -2.89 -2.64 -14.62
CA PHE A 64 -2.08 -2.11 -15.72
C PHE A 64 -2.96 -1.40 -16.75
N ASN A 65 -4.08 -2.03 -17.10
CA ASN A 65 -5.03 -1.52 -18.05
C ASN A 65 -5.69 -0.22 -17.57
N ASP A 66 -6.10 -0.14 -16.30
CA ASP A 66 -6.69 1.07 -15.70
C ASP A 66 -5.70 2.24 -15.71
N LEU A 67 -4.42 1.96 -15.44
CA LEU A 67 -3.36 2.96 -15.31
C LEU A 67 -2.69 3.33 -16.65
N ASN A 68 -2.79 2.49 -17.67
CA ASN A 68 -2.16 2.71 -18.97
C ASN A 68 -3.05 3.58 -19.87
N PRO A 69 -2.69 4.85 -20.13
CA PRO A 69 -3.52 5.75 -20.93
C PRO A 69 -3.45 5.41 -22.43
N ILE A 70 -2.47 4.62 -22.86
CA ILE A 70 -2.32 4.15 -24.24
C ILE A 70 -2.63 2.66 -24.40
N GLY A 71 -3.43 2.11 -23.46
CA GLY A 71 -3.85 0.72 -23.48
C GLY A 71 -4.51 0.36 -24.81
N LYS A 72 -4.15 -0.82 -25.36
CA LYS A 72 -4.61 -1.28 -26.67
C LYS A 72 -6.12 -1.14 -26.84
N TYR A 73 -6.90 -1.61 -25.86
CA TYR A 73 -8.36 -1.57 -25.92
C TYR A 73 -8.91 -0.13 -25.97
N LYS A 74 -8.35 0.80 -25.18
CA LYS A 74 -8.78 2.21 -25.11
C LYS A 74 -8.54 2.97 -26.42
N ILE A 75 -7.42 2.69 -27.10
CA ILE A 75 -7.11 3.36 -28.36
C ILE A 75 -7.80 2.64 -29.53
N GLN A 76 -7.82 1.30 -29.53
CA GLN A 76 -8.47 0.51 -30.58
C GLN A 76 -9.97 0.82 -30.68
N GLU A 77 -10.64 1.15 -29.58
CA GLU A 77 -12.02 1.65 -29.59
C GLU A 77 -12.19 2.93 -30.44
N LYS A 78 -11.19 3.83 -30.45
CA LYS A 78 -11.23 5.10 -31.19
C LYS A 78 -10.85 4.97 -32.67
N VAL A 79 -9.94 4.05 -33.00
CA VAL A 79 -9.32 4.00 -34.35
C VAL A 79 -9.43 2.64 -35.05
N GLY A 80 -10.03 1.63 -34.41
CA GLY A 80 -10.14 0.28 -34.94
C GLY A 80 -8.78 -0.38 -35.20
N ASP A 81 -8.70 -1.15 -36.28
CA ASP A 81 -7.49 -1.93 -36.63
C ASP A 81 -6.26 -1.08 -36.95
N LYS A 82 -6.44 0.23 -37.19
CA LYS A 82 -5.34 1.18 -37.38
C LYS A 82 -4.42 1.29 -36.17
N TYR A 83 -4.81 0.80 -34.98
CA TYR A 83 -3.96 0.77 -33.80
C TYR A 83 -2.56 0.16 -34.05
N LYS A 84 -2.49 -0.91 -34.87
CA LYS A 84 -1.22 -1.62 -35.14
C LYS A 84 -0.22 -0.78 -35.95
N SER A 85 -0.72 0.14 -36.77
CA SER A 85 0.11 1.02 -37.60
C SER A 85 0.49 2.34 -36.91
N LEU A 86 -0.05 2.63 -35.73
CA LEU A 86 0.26 3.86 -35.00
C LEU A 86 1.65 3.81 -34.35
N SER A 87 2.39 4.91 -34.47
CA SER A 87 3.61 5.14 -33.71
C SER A 87 3.30 5.37 -32.21
N LEU A 88 4.32 5.35 -31.35
CA LEU A 88 4.14 5.71 -29.93
C LEU A 88 3.66 7.15 -29.75
N LYS A 89 4.08 8.07 -30.63
CA LYS A 89 3.65 9.46 -30.59
C LYS A 89 2.15 9.58 -30.89
N ASP A 90 1.68 8.91 -31.94
CA ASP A 90 0.25 8.93 -32.29
C ASP A 90 -0.63 8.30 -31.19
N LYS A 91 -0.15 7.21 -30.59
CA LYS A 91 -0.82 6.60 -29.43
C LYS A 91 -0.92 7.55 -28.26
N TRP A 92 0.12 8.35 -28.00
CA TRP A 92 0.12 9.35 -26.94
C TRP A 92 -0.82 10.52 -27.23
N GLU A 93 -0.95 10.93 -28.49
CA GLU A 93 -1.93 11.94 -28.91
C GLU A 93 -3.37 11.43 -28.69
N LEU A 94 -3.61 10.14 -28.89
CA LEU A 94 -4.90 9.47 -28.69
C LEU A 94 -5.16 8.96 -27.27
N ARG A 95 -4.26 9.28 -26.32
CA ARG A 95 -4.31 8.80 -24.95
C ARG A 95 -5.68 8.99 -24.29
N ASP A 96 -5.99 8.11 -23.36
CA ASP A 96 -7.24 8.14 -22.63
C ASP A 96 -7.25 9.23 -21.54
N MET A 97 -8.09 10.25 -21.74
CA MET A 97 -8.17 11.40 -20.84
C MET A 97 -8.74 11.08 -19.44
N PRO A 98 -9.75 10.19 -19.27
CA PRO A 98 -10.09 9.65 -17.94
C PRO A 98 -8.88 9.06 -17.21
N THR A 99 -8.10 8.22 -17.87
CA THR A 99 -6.86 7.65 -17.29
C THR A 99 -5.85 8.73 -16.92
N MET A 100 -5.64 9.73 -17.77
CA MET A 100 -4.74 10.85 -17.44
C MET A 100 -5.22 11.64 -16.21
N ARG A 101 -6.53 11.82 -16.05
CA ARG A 101 -7.11 12.44 -14.84
C ARG A 101 -6.88 11.58 -13.61
N LEU A 102 -7.03 10.26 -13.71
CA LEU A 102 -6.72 9.33 -12.64
C LEU A 102 -5.24 9.43 -12.23
N LEU A 103 -4.32 9.40 -13.20
CA LEU A 103 -2.88 9.57 -12.94
C LEU A 103 -2.59 10.91 -12.26
N ALA A 104 -3.22 12.01 -12.69
CA ALA A 104 -3.08 13.30 -12.03
C ALA A 104 -3.56 13.26 -10.57
N LYS A 105 -4.70 12.62 -10.27
CA LYS A 105 -5.19 12.44 -8.90
C LYS A 105 -4.20 11.63 -8.04
N ILE A 106 -3.61 10.57 -8.59
CA ILE A 106 -2.61 9.74 -7.90
C ILE A 106 -1.37 10.57 -7.55
N ILE A 107 -0.84 11.33 -8.51
CA ILE A 107 0.33 12.19 -8.28
C ILE A 107 0.02 13.27 -7.24
N ILE A 108 -1.12 13.96 -7.36
CA ILE A 108 -1.52 14.99 -6.39
C ILE A 108 -1.72 14.40 -4.99
N GLY A 109 -2.32 13.23 -4.87
CA GLY A 109 -2.46 12.54 -3.59
C GLY A 109 -1.13 12.04 -3.02
N PHE A 110 -0.13 11.77 -3.86
CA PHE A 110 1.19 11.36 -3.40
C PHE A 110 2.02 12.51 -2.83
N LEU A 111 1.86 13.73 -3.37
CA LEU A 111 2.69 14.89 -3.01
C LEU A 111 2.82 15.16 -1.50
N PRO A 112 1.74 15.17 -0.68
CA PRO A 112 1.88 15.43 0.75
C PRO A 112 2.78 14.42 1.45
N ALA A 113 2.61 13.13 1.13
CA ALA A 113 3.41 12.06 1.71
C ALA A 113 4.85 12.07 1.18
N ALA A 114 5.07 12.43 -0.08
CA ALA A 114 6.39 12.58 -0.66
C ALA A 114 7.20 13.68 0.04
N VAL A 115 6.59 14.85 0.22
CA VAL A 115 7.23 16.02 0.84
C VAL A 115 7.51 15.75 2.31
N LEU A 116 6.49 15.36 3.08
CA LEU A 116 6.68 15.13 4.52
C LEU A 116 7.53 13.89 4.78
N GLY A 117 7.42 12.84 3.95
CA GLY A 117 8.24 11.64 4.09
C GLY A 117 9.70 11.95 3.87
N PHE A 118 10.04 12.72 2.82
CA PHE A 118 11.41 13.14 2.57
C PHE A 118 11.97 14.05 3.68
N LEU A 119 11.17 14.98 4.21
CA LEU A 119 11.62 15.93 5.23
C LEU A 119 11.79 15.30 6.62
N PHE A 120 10.97 14.30 6.96
CA PHE A 120 10.89 13.76 8.32
C PHE A 120 11.36 12.30 8.44
N ASP A 121 11.86 11.65 7.38
CA ASP A 121 12.28 10.23 7.35
C ASP A 121 13.14 9.85 8.56
N ASP A 122 14.23 10.57 8.79
CA ASP A 122 15.18 10.25 9.86
C ASP A 122 14.60 10.48 11.27
N LEU A 123 13.67 11.44 11.41
CA LEU A 123 12.98 11.71 12.68
C LEU A 123 11.94 10.63 13.00
N ILE A 124 11.20 10.17 11.98
CA ILE A 124 10.22 9.09 12.10
C ILE A 124 10.94 7.80 12.52
N ASP A 125 12.00 7.42 11.80
CA ASP A 125 12.79 6.22 12.11
C ASP A 125 13.35 6.26 13.54
N LYS A 126 13.81 7.44 13.99
CA LYS A 126 14.42 7.60 15.32
C LYS A 126 13.42 7.57 16.48
N TYR A 127 12.29 8.26 16.36
CA TYR A 127 11.38 8.49 17.49
C TYR A 127 10.13 7.60 17.49
N LEU A 128 9.65 7.19 16.31
CA LEU A 128 8.36 6.51 16.17
C LEU A 128 8.50 5.01 15.91
N PHE A 129 9.68 4.54 15.46
CA PHE A 129 9.89 3.12 15.15
C PHE A 129 10.16 2.28 16.39
N ASN A 130 9.13 2.11 17.22
CA ASN A 130 9.14 1.24 18.39
C ASN A 130 7.81 0.50 18.55
N GLU A 131 7.85 -0.65 19.24
CA GLU A 131 6.72 -1.56 19.39
C GLU A 131 5.50 -0.92 20.07
N VAL A 132 5.73 -0.02 21.04
CA VAL A 132 4.66 0.67 21.77
C VAL A 132 3.90 1.61 20.84
N THR A 133 4.62 2.39 20.03
CA THR A 133 4.01 3.29 19.04
C THR A 133 3.18 2.51 18.02
N VAL A 134 3.74 1.40 17.53
CA VAL A 134 3.06 0.50 16.59
C VAL A 134 1.77 -0.05 17.19
N ALA A 135 1.81 -0.53 18.43
CA ALA A 135 0.65 -1.10 19.07
C ALA A 135 -0.45 -0.07 19.38
N ILE A 136 -0.07 1.12 19.85
CA ILE A 136 -1.01 2.22 20.08
C ILE A 136 -1.67 2.62 18.75
N ALA A 137 -0.90 2.76 17.67
CA ALA A 137 -1.44 3.08 16.35
C ALA A 137 -2.37 1.96 15.81
N LEU A 138 -2.04 0.69 16.03
CA LEU A 138 -2.91 -0.43 15.69
C LEU A 138 -4.28 -0.30 16.37
N ILE A 139 -4.30 -0.13 17.69
CA ILE A 139 -5.52 0.02 18.50
C ILE A 139 -6.31 1.26 18.09
N PHE A 140 -5.64 2.42 18.04
CA PHE A 140 -6.29 3.70 17.77
C PHE A 140 -6.99 3.71 16.41
N TYR A 141 -6.30 3.32 15.34
CA TYR A 141 -6.92 3.26 14.01
C TYR A 141 -7.92 2.10 13.87
N GLY A 142 -7.75 1.02 14.65
CA GLY A 142 -8.77 -0.03 14.75
C GLY A 142 -10.10 0.48 15.30
N ILE A 143 -10.04 1.30 16.36
CA ILE A 143 -11.21 1.99 16.91
C ILE A 143 -11.81 2.96 15.88
N ILE A 144 -10.98 3.77 15.21
CA ILE A 144 -11.46 4.70 14.17
C ILE A 144 -12.22 3.97 13.06
N ILE A 145 -11.70 2.84 12.56
CA ILE A 145 -12.37 2.05 11.53
C ILE A 145 -13.77 1.63 11.99
N ILE A 146 -13.89 1.08 13.20
CA ILE A 146 -15.18 0.64 13.74
C ILE A 146 -16.17 1.81 13.89
N LEU A 147 -15.71 2.94 14.43
CA LEU A 147 -16.55 4.13 14.61
C LEU A 147 -17.01 4.72 13.28
N MET A 148 -16.10 4.78 12.29
CA MET A 148 -16.40 5.24 10.95
C MET A 148 -17.44 4.34 10.28
N GLU A 149 -17.29 3.01 10.40
CA GLU A 149 -18.21 2.08 9.78
C GLU A 149 -19.61 2.10 10.41
N LYS A 150 -19.68 2.25 11.73
CA LYS A 150 -20.96 2.44 12.43
C LYS A 150 -21.71 3.66 11.92
N LYS A 151 -21.00 4.74 11.60
CA LYS A 151 -21.59 5.96 11.00
C LYS A 151 -22.02 5.76 9.55
N ASN A 152 -21.30 4.92 8.80
CA ASN A 152 -21.49 4.72 7.36
C ASN A 152 -22.45 3.58 6.99
N LYS A 153 -23.20 3.03 7.95
CA LYS A 153 -24.10 1.87 7.75
C LYS A 153 -25.17 2.13 6.68
N ASP A 154 -25.77 3.32 6.69
CA ASP A 154 -26.86 3.72 5.79
C ASP A 154 -26.46 4.89 4.86
N SER A 155 -25.16 5.07 4.62
CA SER A 155 -24.66 6.26 3.91
C SER A 155 -24.75 6.13 2.39
N ASN A 156 -25.29 7.17 1.76
CA ASN A 156 -25.11 7.42 0.33
C ASN A 156 -23.76 8.11 0.11
N PHE A 157 -22.77 7.35 -0.36
CA PHE A 157 -21.44 7.88 -0.64
C PHE A 157 -21.48 8.88 -1.80
N LYS A 158 -20.75 9.99 -1.65
CA LYS A 158 -20.64 11.06 -2.65
C LYS A 158 -19.87 10.60 -3.90
N TYR A 159 -18.82 9.80 -3.70
CA TYR A 159 -17.96 9.30 -4.76
C TYR A 159 -18.04 7.78 -4.80
N ASN A 160 -18.74 7.22 -5.79
CA ASN A 160 -18.86 5.78 -5.95
C ASN A 160 -17.84 5.22 -6.92
N ASP A 161 -17.38 6.05 -7.87
CA ASP A 161 -16.31 5.73 -8.79
C ASP A 161 -15.06 6.61 -8.56
N LEU A 162 -13.91 6.12 -9.03
CA LEU A 162 -12.65 6.84 -9.00
C LEU A 162 -12.66 8.07 -9.91
N ASP A 163 -13.43 8.03 -11.00
CA ASP A 163 -13.57 9.14 -11.92
C ASP A 163 -14.24 10.36 -11.27
N ASP A 164 -15.11 10.13 -10.28
CA ASP A 164 -15.83 11.17 -9.55
C ASP A 164 -14.94 11.92 -8.54
N ILE A 165 -13.85 11.29 -8.08
CA ILE A 165 -12.97 11.87 -7.06
C ILE A 165 -12.33 13.14 -7.60
N SER A 166 -12.56 14.30 -6.95
CA SER A 166 -11.93 15.56 -7.37
C SER A 166 -10.43 15.60 -7.04
N LEU A 167 -9.65 16.44 -7.74
CA LEU A 167 -8.23 16.63 -7.42
C LEU A 167 -8.04 17.15 -5.98
N LYS A 168 -8.96 17.99 -5.49
CA LYS A 168 -8.98 18.46 -4.10
C LYS A 168 -9.16 17.31 -3.13
N THR A 169 -10.10 16.41 -3.41
CA THR A 169 -10.32 15.20 -2.60
C THR A 169 -9.07 14.33 -2.60
N ALA A 170 -8.47 14.08 -3.76
CA ALA A 170 -7.24 13.30 -3.90
C ALA A 170 -6.08 13.88 -3.08
N PHE A 171 -5.89 15.21 -3.09
CA PHE A 171 -4.90 15.90 -2.27
C PHE A 171 -5.12 15.64 -0.77
N PHE A 172 -6.36 15.78 -0.28
CA PHE A 172 -6.66 15.53 1.13
C PHE A 172 -6.53 14.06 1.52
N ILE A 173 -6.84 13.12 0.63
CA ILE A 173 -6.50 11.69 0.85
C ILE A 173 -4.98 11.55 1.05
N GLY A 174 -4.19 12.29 0.28
CA GLY A 174 -2.73 12.40 0.47
C GLY A 174 -2.32 12.94 1.83
N VAL A 175 -3.01 13.96 2.33
CA VAL A 175 -2.79 14.49 3.70
C VAL A 175 -3.08 13.43 4.76
N PHE A 176 -4.17 12.66 4.60
CA PHE A 176 -4.43 11.50 5.47
C PHE A 176 -3.34 10.43 5.34
N GLN A 177 -2.77 10.23 4.15
CA GLN A 177 -1.65 9.30 3.96
C GLN A 177 -0.44 9.65 4.82
N CYS A 178 -0.21 10.94 5.13
CA CYS A 178 0.90 11.35 5.99
C CYS A 178 0.78 10.76 7.41
N LEU A 179 -0.42 10.40 7.87
CA LEU A 179 -0.60 9.71 9.15
C LEU A 179 0.04 8.31 9.15
N ALA A 180 0.21 7.71 7.98
CA ALA A 180 0.88 6.41 7.81
C ALA A 180 2.38 6.46 8.14
N MET A 181 2.96 7.66 8.26
CA MET A 181 4.34 7.84 8.72
C MET A 181 4.52 7.38 10.16
N VAL A 182 3.46 7.37 10.97
CA VAL A 182 3.49 6.75 12.30
C VAL A 182 3.44 5.22 12.11
N PRO A 183 4.49 4.48 12.50
CA PRO A 183 4.52 3.02 12.37
C PRO A 183 3.33 2.37 13.08
N GLY A 184 2.74 1.34 12.46
CA GLY A 184 1.52 0.68 12.95
C GLY A 184 0.21 1.28 12.44
N THR A 185 0.20 2.53 11.95
CA THR A 185 -1.02 3.15 11.39
C THR A 185 -1.58 2.36 10.19
N SER A 186 -0.72 1.75 9.37
CA SER A 186 -1.05 1.21 8.04
C SER A 186 -1.38 2.29 7.03
N ARG A 187 -0.63 2.29 5.93
CA ARG A 187 -0.83 3.22 4.84
C ARG A 187 -2.18 3.02 4.15
N SER A 188 -2.57 1.77 3.91
CA SER A 188 -3.88 1.44 3.35
C SER A 188 -5.02 1.88 4.28
N ALA A 189 -4.90 1.70 5.61
CA ALA A 189 -5.90 2.17 6.56
C ALA A 189 -6.05 3.71 6.55
N ALA A 190 -4.94 4.44 6.65
CA ALA A 190 -4.96 5.91 6.68
C ALA A 190 -5.66 6.51 5.45
N THR A 191 -5.34 6.01 4.26
CA THR A 191 -5.92 6.50 3.00
C THR A 191 -7.35 6.05 2.79
N ILE A 192 -7.72 4.81 3.17
CA ILE A 192 -9.11 4.33 3.10
C ILE A 192 -10.00 5.13 4.04
N ILE A 193 -9.57 5.31 5.30
CA ILE A 193 -10.30 6.12 6.29
C ILE A 193 -10.45 7.55 5.78
N GLY A 194 -9.35 8.17 5.34
CA GLY A 194 -9.37 9.53 4.79
C GLY A 194 -10.32 9.67 3.60
N ALA A 195 -10.25 8.75 2.64
CA ALA A 195 -11.13 8.76 1.48
C ALA A 195 -12.60 8.59 1.87
N MET A 196 -12.92 7.68 2.78
CA MET A 196 -14.30 7.48 3.24
C MET A 196 -14.84 8.68 4.01
N LEU A 197 -14.03 9.30 4.87
CA LEU A 197 -14.40 10.55 5.55
C LEU A 197 -14.67 11.70 4.57
N LEU A 198 -14.00 11.69 3.42
CA LEU A 198 -14.21 12.66 2.34
C LEU A 198 -15.36 12.27 1.38
N GLY A 199 -16.07 11.17 1.67
CA GLY A 199 -17.28 10.76 0.98
C GLY A 199 -17.11 9.67 -0.08
N CYS A 200 -15.95 9.02 -0.15
CA CYS A 200 -15.74 7.87 -1.04
C CYS A 200 -16.43 6.61 -0.50
N SER A 201 -16.99 5.81 -1.42
CA SER A 201 -17.45 4.45 -1.12
C SER A 201 -16.29 3.55 -0.68
N ARG A 202 -16.58 2.44 0.01
CA ARG A 202 -15.56 1.47 0.45
C ARG A 202 -14.71 0.97 -0.72
N THR A 203 -15.34 0.68 -1.86
CA THR A 203 -14.70 0.18 -3.06
C THR A 203 -13.83 1.24 -3.75
N SER A 204 -14.32 2.47 -3.91
CA SER A 204 -13.54 3.57 -4.49
C SER A 204 -12.38 3.99 -3.57
N ALA A 205 -12.59 4.04 -2.26
CA ALA A 205 -11.56 4.30 -1.27
C ALA A 205 -10.43 3.25 -1.31
N ALA A 206 -10.78 1.97 -1.33
CA ALA A 206 -9.81 0.88 -1.42
C ALA A 206 -9.02 0.92 -2.75
N LYS A 207 -9.71 1.05 -3.89
CA LYS A 207 -9.03 1.13 -5.20
C LYS A 207 -8.11 2.35 -5.29
N PHE A 208 -8.57 3.52 -4.85
CA PHE A 208 -7.74 4.73 -4.86
C PHE A 208 -6.51 4.58 -3.95
N SER A 209 -6.69 3.98 -2.77
CA SER A 209 -5.59 3.62 -1.87
C SER A 209 -4.56 2.70 -2.57
N PHE A 210 -5.00 1.70 -3.33
CA PHE A 210 -4.09 0.81 -4.07
C PHE A 210 -3.29 1.55 -5.14
N TYR A 211 -3.92 2.48 -5.87
CA TYR A 211 -3.19 3.26 -6.86
C TYR A 211 -2.23 4.25 -6.23
N LEU A 212 -2.64 4.91 -5.15
CA LEU A 212 -1.79 5.84 -4.40
C LEU A 212 -0.58 5.13 -3.77
N ALA A 213 -0.70 3.82 -3.50
CA ALA A 213 0.39 2.96 -3.05
C ALA A 213 1.61 3.00 -3.98
N ILE A 214 1.36 3.03 -5.30
CA ILE A 214 2.36 2.79 -6.33
C ILE A 214 3.48 3.82 -6.23
N PRO A 215 3.24 5.14 -6.42
CA PRO A 215 4.31 6.12 -6.33
C PRO A 215 4.90 6.21 -4.92
N THR A 216 4.07 6.01 -3.88
CA THR A 216 4.49 6.12 -2.48
C THR A 216 5.53 5.06 -2.11
N MET A 217 5.20 3.79 -2.34
CA MET A 217 6.07 2.68 -1.95
C MET A 217 7.23 2.50 -2.94
N LEU A 218 7.07 2.85 -4.22
CA LEU A 218 8.21 2.93 -5.15
C LEU A 218 9.20 3.99 -4.71
N GLY A 219 8.72 5.18 -4.32
CA GLY A 219 9.56 6.26 -3.81
C GLY A 219 10.29 5.87 -2.53
N ALA A 220 9.59 5.29 -1.55
CA ALA A 220 10.19 4.81 -0.31
C ALA A 220 11.25 3.71 -0.55
N THR A 221 10.93 2.74 -1.42
CA THR A 221 11.87 1.68 -1.81
C THR A 221 13.09 2.25 -2.51
N ALA A 222 12.92 3.17 -3.46
CA ALA A 222 14.01 3.82 -4.17
C ALA A 222 14.92 4.60 -3.21
N LEU A 223 14.34 5.40 -2.31
CA LEU A 223 15.09 6.14 -1.28
C LEU A 223 15.89 5.19 -0.40
N LYS A 224 15.30 4.07 0.04
CA LYS A 224 15.97 3.08 0.89
C LYS A 224 17.12 2.39 0.16
N VAL A 225 16.91 1.96 -1.09
CA VAL A 225 17.96 1.35 -1.93
C VAL A 225 19.11 2.31 -2.18
N ILE A 226 18.82 3.60 -2.45
CA ILE A 226 19.86 4.63 -2.63
C ILE A 226 20.65 4.84 -1.32
N LYS A 227 19.97 4.95 -0.18
CA LYS A 227 20.64 5.13 1.14
C LYS A 227 21.53 3.94 1.51
N ILE A 228 21.14 2.72 1.15
CA ILE A 228 21.90 1.49 1.45
C ILE A 228 23.04 1.23 0.44
N GLY A 229 22.86 1.67 -0.81
CA GLY A 229 23.76 1.36 -1.92
C GLY A 229 23.74 -0.12 -2.33
N ILE A 230 24.85 -0.60 -2.91
CA ILE A 230 25.05 -2.01 -3.34
C ILE A 230 25.87 -2.76 -2.26
N SER A 231 25.68 -2.42 -0.99
CA SER A 231 26.48 -2.96 0.12
C SER A 231 26.13 -4.41 0.48
N PHE A 232 25.03 -4.96 -0.05
CA PHE A 232 24.60 -6.32 0.23
C PHE A 232 25.24 -7.36 -0.69
N SER A 233 25.46 -8.54 -0.12
CA SER A 233 25.92 -9.73 -0.86
C SER A 233 24.90 -10.19 -1.88
N LEU A 234 25.37 -10.94 -2.91
CA LEU A 234 24.48 -11.59 -3.89
C LEU A 234 23.43 -12.48 -3.22
N TRP A 235 23.78 -13.14 -2.11
CA TRP A 235 22.84 -13.99 -1.36
C TRP A 235 21.72 -13.17 -0.71
N GLN A 236 22.03 -12.01 -0.14
CA GLN A 236 21.03 -11.11 0.45
C GLN A 236 20.08 -10.55 -0.62
N TRP A 237 20.60 -10.17 -1.79
CA TRP A 237 19.77 -9.78 -2.92
C TRP A 237 18.87 -10.91 -3.41
N PHE A 238 19.40 -12.13 -3.49
CA PHE A 238 18.61 -13.31 -3.82
C PHE A 238 17.46 -13.51 -2.82
N LEU A 239 17.72 -13.41 -1.53
CA LEU A 239 16.69 -13.52 -0.48
C LEU A 239 15.60 -12.44 -0.61
N ILE A 240 15.98 -11.19 -0.87
CA ILE A 240 15.03 -10.08 -1.12
C ILE A 240 14.13 -10.40 -2.32
N ILE A 241 14.71 -10.87 -3.43
CA ILE A 241 13.96 -11.21 -4.64
C ILE A 241 12.97 -12.35 -4.37
N VAL A 242 13.40 -13.41 -3.68
CA VAL A 242 12.53 -14.53 -3.31
C VAL A 242 11.36 -14.06 -2.44
N GLY A 243 11.64 -13.28 -1.38
CA GLY A 243 10.59 -12.71 -0.53
C GLY A 243 9.63 -11.79 -1.31
N GLY A 244 10.17 -10.98 -2.23
CA GLY A 244 9.38 -10.12 -3.11
C GLY A 244 8.48 -10.90 -4.07
N ILE A 245 8.96 -12.00 -4.68
CA ILE A 245 8.14 -12.86 -5.54
C ILE A 245 6.99 -13.49 -4.74
N VAL A 246 7.26 -13.97 -3.53
CA VAL A 246 6.23 -14.54 -2.66
C VAL A 246 5.18 -13.48 -2.31
N SER A 247 5.63 -12.29 -1.91
CA SER A 247 4.74 -11.16 -1.60
C SER A 247 3.89 -10.77 -2.81
N TYR A 248 4.48 -10.70 -4.00
CA TYR A 248 3.77 -10.44 -5.26
C TYR A 248 2.63 -11.44 -5.50
N ILE A 249 2.92 -12.74 -5.43
CA ILE A 249 1.91 -13.79 -5.70
C ILE A 249 0.77 -13.72 -4.69
N LEU A 250 1.09 -13.53 -3.41
CA LEU A 250 0.11 -13.48 -2.32
C LEU A 250 -0.75 -12.21 -2.43
N ALA A 251 -0.14 -11.06 -2.74
CA ALA A 251 -0.83 -9.80 -2.90
C ALA A 251 -1.83 -9.83 -4.08
N LEU A 252 -1.52 -10.53 -5.19
CA LEU A 252 -2.47 -10.74 -6.29
C LEU A 252 -3.78 -11.40 -5.82
N ILE A 253 -3.66 -12.40 -4.94
CA ILE A 253 -4.80 -13.14 -4.40
C ILE A 253 -5.57 -12.26 -3.40
N VAL A 254 -4.84 -11.57 -2.52
CA VAL A 254 -5.39 -10.74 -1.45
C VAL A 254 -6.16 -9.55 -2.01
N ILE A 255 -5.61 -8.81 -2.97
CA ILE A 255 -6.28 -7.66 -3.59
C ILE A 255 -7.64 -8.08 -4.18
N LYS A 256 -7.68 -9.18 -4.93
CA LYS A 256 -8.92 -9.68 -5.55
C LYS A 256 -9.95 -10.08 -4.50
N LYS A 257 -9.53 -10.86 -3.49
CA LYS A 257 -10.43 -11.33 -2.42
C LYS A 257 -10.93 -10.16 -1.58
N PHE A 258 -10.06 -9.22 -1.25
CA PHE A 258 -10.41 -8.04 -0.48
C PHE A 258 -11.40 -7.14 -1.21
N LEU A 259 -11.17 -6.83 -2.50
CA LEU A 259 -12.15 -6.07 -3.28
C LEU A 259 -13.49 -6.79 -3.39
N SER A 260 -13.48 -8.13 -3.54
CA SER A 260 -14.71 -8.91 -3.55
C SER A 260 -15.44 -8.81 -2.20
N TYR A 261 -14.70 -8.90 -1.10
CA TYR A 261 -15.23 -8.82 0.26
C TYR A 261 -15.91 -7.46 0.53
N ILE A 262 -15.22 -6.34 0.27
CA ILE A 262 -15.71 -4.99 0.63
C ILE A 262 -16.86 -4.50 -0.26
N ARG A 263 -17.22 -5.23 -1.33
CA ARG A 263 -18.43 -4.94 -2.10
C ARG A 263 -19.69 -5.20 -1.29
N ASN A 264 -19.66 -6.19 -0.39
CA ASN A 264 -20.81 -6.65 0.37
C ASN A 264 -20.60 -6.57 1.90
N ASN A 265 -19.41 -6.15 2.34
CA ASN A 265 -19.03 -6.10 3.75
C ASN A 265 -18.37 -4.75 4.07
N ASP A 266 -18.32 -4.43 5.35
CA ASP A 266 -17.67 -3.23 5.89
C ASP A 266 -16.25 -3.52 6.39
N PHE A 267 -15.55 -2.50 6.89
CA PHE A 267 -14.22 -2.64 7.45
C PHE A 267 -14.19 -3.06 8.94
N THR A 268 -15.33 -3.33 9.58
CA THR A 268 -15.45 -3.53 11.03
C THR A 268 -14.53 -4.66 11.53
N TYR A 269 -14.50 -5.79 10.82
CA TYR A 269 -13.66 -6.93 11.20
C TYR A 269 -12.16 -6.62 11.13
N PHE A 270 -11.71 -5.78 10.19
CA PHE A 270 -10.32 -5.34 10.16
C PHE A 270 -10.01 -4.42 11.34
N GLY A 271 -10.96 -3.56 11.74
CA GLY A 271 -10.82 -2.73 12.93
C GLY A 271 -10.67 -3.55 14.21
N ILE A 272 -11.51 -4.58 14.39
CA ILE A 272 -11.42 -5.51 15.53
C ILE A 272 -10.08 -6.25 15.51
N TYR A 273 -9.69 -6.79 14.36
CA TYR A 273 -8.43 -7.49 14.19
C TYR A 273 -7.22 -6.63 14.60
N ARG A 274 -7.19 -5.36 14.18
CA ARG A 274 -6.12 -4.43 14.57
C ARG A 274 -6.04 -4.20 16.07
N ILE A 275 -7.19 -4.06 16.74
CA ILE A 275 -7.23 -3.86 18.20
C ILE A 275 -6.63 -5.09 18.89
N ILE A 276 -7.05 -6.29 18.49
CA ILE A 276 -6.51 -7.55 19.02
C ILE A 276 -5.00 -7.64 18.78
N LEU A 277 -4.55 -7.38 17.55
CA LEU A 277 -3.13 -7.42 17.20
C LEU A 277 -2.32 -6.40 18.03
N GLY A 278 -2.82 -5.17 18.20
CA GLY A 278 -2.14 -4.17 19.02
C GLY A 278 -2.03 -4.58 20.48
N ILE A 279 -3.08 -5.19 21.06
CA ILE A 279 -3.03 -5.75 22.42
C ILE A 279 -1.98 -6.87 22.50
N LEU A 280 -1.92 -7.76 21.50
CA LEU A 280 -0.92 -8.84 21.44
C LEU A 280 0.51 -8.30 21.34
N VAL A 281 0.75 -7.27 20.53
CA VAL A 281 2.06 -6.61 20.42
C VAL A 281 2.48 -5.99 21.74
N LEU A 282 1.57 -5.32 22.47
CA LEU A 282 1.86 -4.82 23.82
C LEU A 282 2.19 -5.96 24.77
N PHE A 283 1.39 -7.03 24.78
CA PHE A 283 1.61 -8.17 25.67
C PHE A 283 2.99 -8.82 25.45
N ILE A 284 3.36 -9.07 24.20
CA ILE A 284 4.65 -9.66 23.80
C ILE A 284 5.84 -8.71 24.04
N ARG A 285 5.60 -7.41 24.28
CA ARG A 285 6.66 -6.48 24.69
C ARG A 285 7.04 -6.66 26.17
N PHE A 286 6.09 -7.07 27.00
CA PHE A 286 6.25 -7.20 28.46
C PHE A 286 6.62 -8.62 28.93
N ILE A 287 6.65 -9.59 28.01
CA ILE A 287 7.25 -10.92 28.21
C ILE A 287 8.66 -10.91 27.63
#